data_AF-A0A4W5RK00-F1
#
_entry.id   AF-A0A4W5RK00-F1
#
_cell.length_a   1.000
_cell.length_b   1.000
_cell.length_c   1.000
_cell.angle_alpha   90.00
_cell.angle_beta   90.00
_cell.angle_gamma   90.00
#
_symmetry.space_group_name_H-M   'P 1'
#
loop_
_entity.id
_entity.type
_entity.pdbx_description
1 polymer ?
#
loop_
_entity_poly.entity_id
_entity_poly.type
_entity_poly.pdbx_seq_one_letter_code
_entity_poly.pdbx_strand_id
1 'polypeptide(L)'
;MPGNERVSRLLKEIIQKPGNDACADCGAPDPSWGSCSLGVFICVQCSGIHRNIPDIGMKVKSLSLSRWEDQEVKFMAENGNELMKHKYEAVVPVYYYKPTHKDCQVLREQWIRAKYERKEFTGEGKKRTYEEETRDGMLMKRGRDNGQFLNRRFVLSEREGTLKYFTKYDAKEPKAVIKVDSINAAFQPEKIGNPNGLQITYLKDYSTRNIFLYHDNAKEIVDWFNSIRAIQLHYLKVAFPGANDAELMPKLTRNFLKEGYMEKTGPRHTEGFKKRWFTLDHRRLMYYKDPLDAFAKGEAFLGHQDHGYSASPGLPAGTHCNGAWQHGITIVTPERSFLFTCETEVEQQDWLKHFNDVISIQMSPQEYSMEAMFRHKH
;
A
#
# COMPACT_ATOMS: atom_id res chain seq x y z
N MET A 1 18.49 7.14 -41.81
CA MET A 1 17.43 7.66 -42.71
C MET A 1 16.81 8.90 -42.07
N PRO A 2 16.79 10.06 -42.76
CA PRO A 2 16.43 11.37 -42.20
C PRO A 2 14.99 11.48 -41.65
N GLY A 3 14.06 10.63 -42.08
CA GLY A 3 12.69 10.60 -41.55
C GLY A 3 12.60 10.20 -40.07
N ASN A 4 13.52 9.35 -39.59
CA ASN A 4 13.51 8.90 -38.19
C ASN A 4 14.00 9.99 -37.23
N GLU A 5 14.90 10.87 -37.68
CA GLU A 5 15.40 12.00 -36.87
C GLU A 5 14.35 13.08 -36.68
N ARG A 6 13.55 13.38 -37.72
CA ARG A 6 12.45 14.35 -37.63
C ARG A 6 11.40 13.88 -36.62
N VAL A 7 10.95 12.63 -36.73
CA VAL A 7 9.94 12.05 -35.83
C VAL A 7 10.47 11.99 -34.40
N SER A 8 11.72 11.59 -34.21
CA SER A 8 12.37 11.59 -32.89
C SER A 8 12.42 12.99 -32.26
N ARG A 9 12.64 14.04 -33.06
CA ARG A 9 12.62 15.43 -32.58
C ARG A 9 11.22 15.86 -32.15
N LEU A 10 10.21 15.57 -32.96
CA LEU A 10 8.81 15.90 -32.64
C LEU A 10 8.35 15.19 -31.37
N LEU A 11 8.65 13.91 -31.19
CA LEU A 11 8.31 13.18 -29.96
C LEU A 11 8.99 13.79 -28.72
N LYS A 12 10.24 14.27 -28.85
CA LYS A 12 10.93 15.01 -27.78
C LYS A 12 10.27 16.35 -27.44
N GLU A 13 9.67 17.02 -28.42
CA GLU A 13 8.91 18.25 -28.17
C GLU A 13 7.55 17.94 -27.50
N ILE A 14 6.88 16.86 -27.93
CA ILE A 14 5.57 16.47 -27.37
C ILE A 14 5.70 16.01 -25.91
N ILE A 15 6.76 15.27 -25.56
CA ILE A 15 6.97 14.82 -24.17
C ILE A 15 7.29 15.98 -23.21
N GLN A 16 7.78 17.11 -23.73
CA GLN A 16 8.00 18.32 -22.94
C GLN A 16 6.72 19.10 -22.64
N LYS A 17 5.57 18.72 -23.23
CA LYS A 17 4.29 19.34 -22.89
C LYS A 17 3.91 19.00 -21.43
N PRO A 18 3.22 19.91 -20.72
CA PRO A 18 2.79 19.68 -19.34
C PRO A 18 2.03 18.36 -19.16
N GLY A 19 2.36 17.62 -18.11
CA GLY A 19 1.75 16.34 -17.76
C GLY A 19 2.36 15.11 -18.43
N ASN A 20 3.15 15.29 -19.50
CA ASN A 20 3.82 14.19 -20.19
C ASN A 20 5.19 13.82 -19.57
N ASP A 21 5.63 14.57 -18.56
CA ASP A 21 6.87 14.38 -17.79
C ASP A 21 6.80 13.20 -16.80
N ALA A 22 5.59 12.73 -16.50
CA ALA A 22 5.33 11.56 -15.68
C ALA A 22 4.43 10.55 -16.40
N CYS A 23 4.62 9.27 -16.09
CA CYS A 23 3.78 8.18 -16.55
C CYS A 23 2.31 8.42 -16.19
N ALA A 24 1.42 8.36 -17.18
CA ALA A 24 -0.01 8.58 -17.03
C ALA A 24 -0.71 7.64 -16.01
N ASP A 25 -0.09 6.51 -15.67
CA ASP A 25 -0.74 5.46 -14.88
C ASP A 25 -0.20 5.31 -13.46
N CYS A 26 1.10 5.53 -13.25
CA CYS A 26 1.75 5.30 -11.95
C CYS A 26 2.62 6.48 -11.48
N GLY A 27 2.68 7.56 -12.26
CA GLY A 27 3.46 8.75 -11.92
C GLY A 27 4.98 8.53 -11.90
N ALA A 28 5.51 7.42 -12.44
CA ALA A 28 6.95 7.27 -12.65
C ALA A 28 7.48 8.42 -13.52
N PRO A 29 8.60 9.07 -13.17
CA PRO A 29 9.17 10.13 -13.99
C PRO A 29 9.68 9.60 -15.33
N ASP A 30 9.84 10.50 -16.30
CA ASP A 30 10.49 10.27 -17.60
C ASP A 30 9.92 9.07 -18.39
N PRO A 31 8.63 9.10 -18.77
CA PRO A 31 8.02 8.00 -19.51
C PRO A 31 8.71 7.78 -20.87
N SER A 32 9.13 6.54 -21.13
CA SER A 32 9.87 6.16 -22.35
C SER A 32 9.04 5.40 -23.39
N TRP A 33 7.73 5.25 -23.15
CA TRP A 33 6.79 4.54 -24.00
C TRP A 33 5.53 5.37 -24.26
N GLY A 34 4.84 5.10 -25.36
CA GLY A 34 3.55 5.69 -25.68
C GLY A 34 2.53 4.64 -26.12
N SER A 35 1.27 4.87 -25.77
CA SER A 35 0.13 4.09 -26.27
C SER A 35 -0.60 4.88 -27.36
N CYS A 36 -0.38 4.50 -28.62
CA CYS A 36 -0.90 5.23 -29.78
C CYS A 36 -2.41 5.04 -29.99
N SER A 37 -3.05 4.09 -29.29
CA SER A 37 -4.51 3.94 -29.27
C SER A 37 -5.18 4.89 -28.27
N LEU A 38 -4.49 5.22 -27.18
CA LEU A 38 -5.02 6.04 -26.09
C LEU A 38 -4.51 7.48 -26.11
N GLY A 39 -3.33 7.74 -26.67
CA GLY A 39 -2.73 9.06 -26.66
C GLY A 39 -2.04 9.40 -25.32
N VAL A 40 -1.46 8.40 -24.64
CA VAL A 40 -0.79 8.57 -23.33
C VAL A 40 0.67 8.12 -23.36
N PHE A 41 1.50 8.82 -22.58
CA PHE A 41 2.90 8.52 -22.29
C PHE A 41 3.02 7.76 -20.97
N ILE A 42 3.72 6.63 -21.01
CA ILE A 42 3.78 5.66 -19.92
C ILE A 42 5.21 5.13 -19.73
N CYS A 43 5.50 4.62 -18.54
CA CYS A 43 6.79 3.99 -18.26
C CYS A 43 6.85 2.56 -18.83
N VAL A 44 8.06 1.98 -18.87
CA VAL A 44 8.29 0.62 -19.38
C VAL A 44 7.47 -0.47 -18.67
N GLN A 45 7.24 -0.31 -17.36
CA GLN A 45 6.48 -1.28 -16.59
C GLN A 45 4.98 -1.21 -16.93
N CYS A 46 4.42 -0.01 -17.04
CA CYS A 46 3.01 0.17 -17.43
C CYS A 46 2.79 -0.20 -18.90
N SER A 47 3.77 0.01 -19.78
CA SER A 47 3.67 -0.43 -21.18
C SER A 47 3.54 -1.95 -21.29
N GLY A 48 4.20 -2.71 -20.42
CA GLY A 48 4.00 -4.16 -20.31
C GLY A 48 2.56 -4.55 -19.95
N ILE A 49 1.92 -3.80 -19.05
CA ILE A 49 0.51 -4.03 -18.67
C ILE A 49 -0.43 -3.69 -19.84
N HIS A 50 -0.22 -2.54 -20.51
CA HIS A 50 -1.05 -2.14 -21.67
C HIS A 50 -1.03 -3.17 -22.79
N ARG A 51 0.12 -3.82 -23.04
CA ARG A 51 0.24 -4.90 -24.04
C ARG A 51 -0.67 -6.10 -23.78
N ASN A 52 -1.04 -6.33 -22.52
CA ASN A 52 -1.89 -7.45 -22.10
C ASN A 52 -3.39 -7.11 -22.15
N ILE A 53 -3.76 -5.93 -22.66
CA ILE A 53 -5.16 -5.52 -22.84
C ILE A 53 -5.50 -5.62 -24.33
N PRO A 54 -6.44 -6.48 -24.76
CA PRO A 54 -6.66 -6.81 -26.17
C PRO A 54 -6.83 -5.60 -27.11
N ASP A 55 -7.67 -4.63 -26.74
CA ASP A 55 -7.99 -3.47 -27.59
C ASP A 55 -6.92 -2.36 -27.58
N ILE A 56 -5.97 -2.44 -26.64
CA ILE A 56 -4.95 -1.39 -26.41
C ILE A 56 -3.57 -1.88 -26.85
N GLY A 57 -3.27 -3.15 -26.58
CA GLY A 57 -1.92 -3.68 -26.56
C GLY A 57 -1.18 -3.68 -27.89
N MET A 58 -1.90 -3.73 -29.02
CA MET A 58 -1.30 -3.73 -30.35
C MET A 58 -0.64 -2.39 -30.73
N LYS A 59 -0.91 -1.30 -30.00
CA LYS A 59 -0.45 0.05 -30.35
C LYS A 59 0.47 0.68 -29.30
N VAL A 60 1.22 -0.13 -28.55
CA VAL A 60 2.17 0.35 -27.53
C VAL A 60 3.59 0.35 -28.08
N LYS A 61 4.24 1.53 -28.15
CA LYS A 61 5.53 1.74 -28.82
C LYS A 61 6.56 2.42 -27.93
N SER A 62 7.83 2.08 -28.09
CA SER A 62 8.95 2.78 -27.43
C SER A 62 9.21 4.09 -28.14
N LEU A 63 9.41 5.18 -27.39
CA LEU A 63 9.67 6.50 -27.97
C LEU A 63 11.00 6.57 -28.72
N SER A 64 11.98 5.74 -28.36
CA SER A 64 13.33 5.75 -28.96
C SER A 64 13.63 4.53 -29.84
N LEU A 65 13.00 3.38 -29.57
CA LEU A 65 13.35 2.11 -30.24
C LEU A 65 12.35 1.68 -31.32
N SER A 66 11.14 2.25 -31.34
CA SER A 66 10.10 1.85 -32.28
C SER A 66 10.01 2.79 -33.48
N ARG A 67 9.50 2.28 -34.61
CA ARG A 67 9.12 3.10 -35.75
C ARG A 67 7.77 3.75 -35.49
N TRP A 68 7.74 5.07 -35.61
CA TRP A 68 6.54 5.91 -35.47
C TRP A 68 6.13 6.46 -36.83
N GLU A 69 4.83 6.39 -37.10
CA GLU A 69 4.23 6.98 -38.29
C GLU A 69 3.77 8.41 -37.99
N ASP A 70 3.77 9.27 -39.01
CA ASP A 70 3.40 10.69 -38.84
C ASP A 70 2.00 10.88 -38.25
N GLN A 71 1.05 10.00 -38.59
CA GLN A 71 -0.30 10.01 -38.03
C GLN A 71 -0.32 9.66 -36.54
N GLU A 72 0.53 8.73 -36.09
CA GLU A 72 0.65 8.38 -34.68
C GLU A 72 1.27 9.52 -33.88
N VAL A 73 2.32 10.14 -34.41
CA VAL A 73 2.97 11.31 -33.77
C VAL A 73 1.98 12.46 -33.65
N LYS A 74 1.21 12.74 -34.72
CA LYS A 74 0.15 13.75 -34.72
C LYS A 74 -0.92 13.42 -33.67
N PHE A 75 -1.38 12.17 -33.61
CA PHE A 75 -2.35 11.74 -32.60
C PHE A 75 -1.82 11.92 -31.18
N MET A 76 -0.56 11.54 -30.90
CA MET A 76 0.07 11.79 -29.60
C MET A 76 0.21 13.29 -29.29
N ALA A 77 0.43 14.14 -30.30
CA ALA A 77 0.56 15.59 -30.14
C ALA A 77 -0.78 16.29 -29.85
N GLU A 78 -1.87 15.80 -30.45
CA GLU A 78 -3.25 16.26 -30.24
C GLU A 78 -3.84 15.74 -28.92
N ASN A 79 -3.33 14.61 -28.45
CA ASN A 79 -3.63 14.06 -27.12
C ASN A 79 -2.47 14.35 -26.15
N GLY A 80 -2.37 13.55 -25.10
CA GLY A 80 -1.39 13.72 -24.03
C GLY A 80 -1.99 13.39 -22.67
N ASN A 81 -1.12 13.21 -21.69
CA ASN A 81 -1.51 12.69 -20.39
C ASN A 81 -2.56 13.55 -19.69
N GLU A 82 -2.43 14.88 -19.75
CA GLU A 82 -3.37 15.79 -19.11
C GLU A 82 -4.77 15.68 -19.71
N LEU A 83 -4.89 15.71 -21.04
CA LEU A 83 -6.17 15.56 -21.72
C LEU A 83 -6.81 14.19 -21.43
N MET A 84 -6.00 13.13 -21.48
CA MET A 84 -6.50 11.78 -21.27
C MET A 84 -6.85 11.52 -19.81
N LYS A 85 -6.20 12.20 -18.86
CA LYS A 85 -6.58 12.23 -17.45
C LYS A 85 -7.95 12.85 -17.27
N HIS A 86 -8.24 14.00 -17.89
CA HIS A 86 -9.59 14.59 -17.85
C HIS A 86 -10.67 13.66 -18.40
N LYS A 87 -10.34 12.82 -19.39
CA LYS A 87 -11.29 11.87 -19.99
C LYS A 87 -11.46 10.59 -19.18
N TYR A 88 -10.36 9.93 -18.81
CA TYR A 88 -10.38 8.60 -18.18
C TYR A 88 -10.35 8.63 -16.65
N GLU A 89 -10.12 9.80 -16.06
CA GLU A 89 -10.17 10.04 -14.61
C GLU A 89 -11.18 11.12 -14.22
N ALA A 90 -12.20 11.37 -15.07
CA ALA A 90 -13.18 12.44 -14.90
C ALA A 90 -13.92 12.41 -13.56
N VAL A 91 -14.25 11.21 -13.07
CA VAL A 91 -15.09 11.03 -11.87
C VAL A 91 -14.49 10.02 -10.87
N VAL A 92 -13.16 9.92 -10.76
CA VAL A 92 -12.52 8.97 -9.81
C VAL A 92 -13.00 9.27 -8.38
N PRO A 93 -13.59 8.28 -7.66
CA PRO A 93 -14.03 8.52 -6.29
C PRO A 93 -12.82 8.83 -5.39
N VAL A 94 -13.03 9.72 -4.42
CA VAL A 94 -12.00 10.17 -3.47
C VAL A 94 -11.33 9.02 -2.74
N TYR A 95 -12.11 8.00 -2.35
CA TYR A 95 -11.57 6.83 -1.65
C TYR A 95 -10.79 5.89 -2.57
N TYR A 96 -10.94 5.96 -3.90
CA TYR A 96 -10.30 5.00 -4.81
C TYR A 96 -8.78 5.15 -4.77
N TYR A 97 -8.07 4.04 -4.55
CA TYR A 97 -6.61 4.08 -4.46
C TYR A 97 -5.97 4.28 -5.84
N LYS A 98 -5.22 5.37 -6.00
CA LYS A 98 -4.40 5.62 -7.19
C LYS A 98 -2.99 5.08 -6.95
N PRO A 99 -2.55 4.02 -7.67
CA PRO A 99 -1.25 3.44 -7.44
C PRO A 99 -0.11 4.32 -7.95
N THR A 100 1.03 4.20 -7.29
CA THR A 100 2.32 4.78 -7.67
C THR A 100 3.21 3.72 -8.33
N HIS A 101 4.35 4.14 -8.86
CA HIS A 101 5.35 3.23 -9.44
C HIS A 101 5.99 2.27 -8.41
N LYS A 102 5.85 2.56 -7.10
CA LYS A 102 6.32 1.71 -6.01
C LYS A 102 5.31 0.63 -5.60
N ASP A 103 4.05 0.76 -6.03
CA ASP A 103 3.03 -0.21 -5.69
C ASP A 103 3.16 -1.51 -6.49
N CYS A 104 2.62 -2.58 -5.90
CA CYS A 104 2.60 -3.90 -6.50
C CYS A 104 1.89 -3.92 -7.86
N GLN A 105 2.25 -4.93 -8.67
CA GLN A 105 1.73 -5.07 -10.03
C GLN A 105 0.20 -5.13 -10.09
N VAL A 106 -0.45 -5.84 -9.16
CA VAL A 106 -1.92 -6.00 -9.17
C VAL A 106 -2.66 -4.67 -9.04
N LEU A 107 -2.20 -3.75 -8.19
CA LEU A 107 -2.80 -2.42 -8.05
C LEU A 107 -2.64 -1.59 -9.32
N ARG A 108 -1.43 -1.58 -9.90
CA ARG A 108 -1.15 -0.87 -11.17
C ARG A 108 -1.95 -1.44 -12.33
N GLU A 109 -2.01 -2.76 -12.44
CA GLU A 109 -2.78 -3.43 -13.49
C GLU A 109 -4.27 -3.12 -13.38
N GLN A 110 -4.86 -3.29 -12.20
CA GLN A 110 -6.29 -3.06 -12.04
C GLN A 110 -6.67 -1.58 -12.18
N TRP A 111 -5.76 -0.65 -11.86
CA TRP A 111 -5.93 0.77 -12.18
C TRP A 111 -5.98 1.03 -13.68
N ILE A 112 -5.01 0.51 -14.44
CA ILE A 112 -4.95 0.67 -15.91
C ILE A 112 -6.20 0.06 -16.56
N ARG A 113 -6.59 -1.15 -16.12
CA ARG A 113 -7.82 -1.80 -16.61
C ARG A 113 -9.08 -1.03 -16.21
N ALA A 114 -9.17 -0.49 -14.99
CA ALA A 114 -10.30 0.34 -14.56
C ALA A 114 -10.45 1.59 -15.44
N LYS A 115 -9.34 2.26 -15.77
CA LYS A 115 -9.33 3.47 -16.60
C LYS A 115 -9.71 3.19 -18.05
N TYR A 116 -9.03 2.24 -18.70
CA TYR A 116 -9.06 2.14 -20.16
C TYR A 116 -9.89 0.98 -20.70
N GLU A 117 -9.88 -0.16 -20.03
CA GLU A 117 -10.63 -1.36 -20.44
C GLU A 117 -12.09 -1.28 -19.96
N ARG A 118 -12.29 -1.02 -18.67
CA ARG A 118 -13.62 -0.98 -18.04
C ARG A 118 -14.25 0.41 -18.01
N LYS A 119 -13.43 1.45 -18.23
CA LYS A 119 -13.85 2.87 -18.30
C LYS A 119 -14.69 3.30 -17.10
N GLU A 120 -14.28 2.90 -15.90
CA GLU A 120 -15.04 3.11 -14.65
C GLU A 120 -15.16 4.58 -14.23
N PHE A 121 -14.32 5.45 -14.78
CA PHE A 121 -14.21 6.85 -14.35
C PHE A 121 -14.46 7.89 -15.45
N THR A 122 -15.05 7.49 -16.59
CA THR A 122 -15.35 8.43 -17.70
C THR A 122 -16.62 9.26 -17.48
N GLY A 123 -17.42 8.98 -16.45
CA GLY A 123 -18.65 9.74 -16.12
C GLY A 123 -19.93 9.15 -16.71
N GLU A 124 -19.84 8.06 -17.48
CA GLU A 124 -21.00 7.36 -18.04
C GLU A 124 -21.68 6.48 -16.98
N GLY A 125 -22.48 7.10 -16.09
CA GLY A 125 -23.69 6.56 -15.44
C GLY A 125 -23.71 5.16 -14.83
N LYS A 126 -22.59 4.47 -14.62
CA LYS A 126 -22.56 3.13 -14.01
C LYS A 126 -22.28 3.24 -12.52
N LYS A 127 -23.24 2.76 -11.72
CA LYS A 127 -23.02 2.52 -10.28
C LYS A 127 -21.82 1.57 -10.13
N ARG A 128 -20.84 1.96 -9.32
CA ARG A 128 -19.63 1.14 -9.14
C ARG A 128 -19.88 0.02 -8.15
N THR A 129 -19.23 -1.11 -8.35
CA THR A 129 -19.35 -2.30 -7.48
C THR A 129 -18.91 -2.01 -6.04
N TYR A 130 -18.00 -1.04 -5.85
CA TYR A 130 -17.50 -0.63 -4.54
C TYR A 130 -18.34 0.49 -3.87
N GLU A 131 -19.45 0.91 -4.49
CA GLU A 131 -20.47 1.83 -3.94
C GLU A 131 -21.72 1.06 -3.45
N GLU A 132 -21.62 -0.26 -3.33
CA GLU A 132 -22.66 -1.09 -2.74
C GLU A 132 -22.62 -0.98 -1.22
N GLU A 133 -23.77 -0.71 -0.59
CA GLU A 133 -23.89 -0.61 0.89
C GLU A 133 -23.45 -1.88 1.62
N THR A 134 -23.44 -3.02 0.92
CA THR A 134 -22.97 -4.29 1.43
C THR A 134 -22.28 -5.08 0.33
N ARG A 135 -21.08 -5.57 0.61
CA ARG A 135 -20.32 -6.48 -0.26
C ARG A 135 -20.22 -7.86 0.40
N ASP A 136 -20.67 -8.89 -0.30
CA ASP A 136 -20.69 -10.27 0.16
C ASP A 136 -19.99 -11.17 -0.85
N GLY A 137 -19.00 -11.94 -0.41
CA GLY A 137 -18.23 -12.78 -1.31
C GLY A 137 -17.26 -13.72 -0.61
N MET A 138 -16.73 -14.66 -1.38
CA MET A 138 -15.76 -15.63 -0.88
C MET A 138 -14.34 -15.09 -1.08
N LEU A 139 -13.50 -15.24 -0.06
CA LEU A 139 -12.06 -14.96 -0.14
C LEU A 139 -11.28 -16.15 0.40
N MET A 140 -10.13 -16.41 -0.21
CA MET A 140 -9.18 -17.38 0.32
C MET A 140 -8.46 -16.77 1.51
N LYS A 141 -8.71 -17.32 2.69
CA LYS A 141 -8.17 -16.82 3.96
C LYS A 141 -7.18 -17.80 4.55
N ARG A 142 -5.98 -17.31 4.91
CA ARG A 142 -5.00 -18.10 5.66
C ARG A 142 -5.54 -18.45 7.07
N GLY A 143 -5.45 -19.72 7.41
CA GLY A 143 -5.68 -20.23 8.77
C GLY A 143 -4.64 -19.70 9.75
N ARG A 144 -5.01 -19.62 11.03
CA ARG A 144 -4.15 -19.01 12.07
C ARG A 144 -2.86 -19.81 12.28
N ASP A 145 -2.99 -21.12 12.46
CA ASP A 145 -1.90 -21.97 12.96
C ASP A 145 -1.44 -23.02 11.94
N ASN A 146 -2.31 -23.40 11.00
CA ASN A 146 -2.03 -24.46 10.01
C ASN A 146 -1.42 -23.94 8.69
N GLY A 147 -1.39 -22.63 8.50
CA GLY A 147 -0.88 -22.01 7.27
C GLY A 147 -1.65 -22.35 5.98
N GLN A 148 -2.81 -22.99 6.04
CA GLN A 148 -3.59 -23.31 4.86
C GLN A 148 -4.53 -22.16 4.49
N PHE A 149 -4.67 -21.88 3.20
CA PHE A 149 -5.72 -20.99 2.72
C PHE A 149 -7.00 -21.77 2.51
N LEU A 150 -8.10 -21.28 3.07
CA LEU A 150 -9.40 -21.88 2.93
C LEU A 150 -10.43 -20.82 2.55
N ASN A 151 -11.39 -21.22 1.74
CA ASN A 151 -12.50 -20.37 1.31
C ASN A 151 -13.36 -19.94 2.49
N ARG A 152 -13.55 -18.64 2.66
CA ARG A 152 -14.35 -18.03 3.73
C ARG A 152 -15.24 -16.95 3.15
N ARG A 153 -16.50 -16.92 3.58
CA ARG A 153 -17.42 -15.83 3.21
C ARG A 153 -17.08 -14.60 4.03
N PHE A 154 -16.91 -13.47 3.37
CA PHE A 154 -16.76 -12.16 3.98
C PHE A 154 -17.97 -11.32 3.64
N VAL A 155 -18.42 -10.52 4.60
CA VAL A 155 -19.51 -9.56 4.44
C VAL A 155 -19.02 -8.24 5.00
N LEU A 156 -18.89 -7.25 4.13
CA LEU A 156 -18.57 -5.87 4.48
C LEU A 156 -19.86 -5.06 4.42
N SER A 157 -20.23 -4.40 5.51
CA SER A 157 -21.45 -3.62 5.63
C SER A 157 -21.13 -2.18 6.00
N GLU A 158 -21.55 -1.22 5.17
CA GLU A 158 -21.45 0.21 5.45
C GLU A 158 -22.35 0.59 6.62
N ARG A 159 -23.61 0.12 6.59
CA ARG A 159 -24.61 0.39 7.63
C ARG A 159 -24.15 -0.01 9.03
N GLU A 160 -23.51 -1.17 9.16
CA GLU A 160 -22.99 -1.64 10.44
C GLU A 160 -21.56 -1.14 10.73
N GLY A 161 -20.84 -0.64 9.72
CA GLY A 161 -19.42 -0.29 9.83
C GLY A 161 -18.52 -1.48 10.12
N THR A 162 -18.89 -2.69 9.68
CA THR A 162 -18.16 -3.93 10.01
C THR A 162 -17.77 -4.77 8.79
N LEU A 163 -16.63 -5.45 8.94
CA LEU A 163 -16.20 -6.56 8.11
C LEU A 163 -16.37 -7.85 8.93
N LYS A 164 -17.31 -8.69 8.53
CA LYS A 164 -17.57 -9.99 9.13
C LYS A 164 -16.98 -11.08 8.26
N TYR A 165 -16.54 -12.17 8.87
CA TYR A 165 -16.24 -13.39 8.11
C TYR A 165 -16.80 -14.63 8.78
N PHE A 166 -17.14 -15.60 7.93
CA PHE A 166 -17.80 -16.83 8.30
C PHE A 166 -16.92 -18.01 7.90
N THR A 167 -16.98 -19.11 8.67
CA THR A 167 -16.19 -20.31 8.38
C THR A 167 -16.64 -21.01 7.11
N LYS A 168 -17.92 -20.89 6.75
CA LYS A 168 -18.58 -21.45 5.56
C LYS A 168 -19.63 -20.47 5.06
N TYR A 169 -20.16 -20.69 3.85
CA TYR A 169 -21.13 -19.80 3.20
C TYR A 169 -22.47 -19.72 3.94
N ASP A 170 -22.95 -20.86 4.43
CA ASP A 170 -24.24 -21.09 5.10
C ASP A 170 -24.21 -20.89 6.63
N ALA A 171 -23.06 -20.49 7.18
CA ALA A 171 -22.94 -20.27 8.62
C ALA A 171 -23.79 -19.09 9.07
N LYS A 172 -24.63 -19.31 10.09
CA LYS A 172 -25.55 -18.29 10.63
C LYS A 172 -24.84 -17.20 11.42
N GLU A 173 -23.75 -17.55 12.09
CA GLU A 173 -23.00 -16.63 12.96
C GLU A 173 -21.60 -16.35 12.43
N PRO A 174 -21.15 -15.09 12.49
CA PRO A 174 -19.82 -14.72 12.05
C PRO A 174 -18.75 -15.29 13.00
N LYS A 175 -17.66 -15.78 12.44
CA LYS A 175 -16.49 -16.21 13.22
C LYS A 175 -15.76 -15.03 13.85
N ALA A 176 -15.80 -13.88 13.20
CA ALA A 176 -15.39 -12.60 13.76
C ALA A 176 -16.18 -11.46 13.14
N VAL A 177 -16.35 -10.40 13.93
CA VAL A 177 -16.90 -9.10 13.52
C VAL A 177 -15.80 -8.08 13.77
N ILE A 178 -15.37 -7.37 12.74
CA ILE A 178 -14.24 -6.44 12.79
C ILE A 178 -14.75 -5.06 12.41
N LYS A 179 -14.47 -4.03 13.21
CA LYS A 179 -14.87 -2.65 12.88
C LYS A 179 -13.96 -2.06 11.82
N VAL A 180 -14.54 -1.54 10.74
CA VAL A 180 -13.80 -1.11 9.53
C VAL A 180 -12.99 0.16 9.76
N ASP A 181 -13.43 1.04 10.65
CA ASP A 181 -12.71 2.24 11.08
C ASP A 181 -11.36 1.92 11.75
N SER A 182 -11.22 0.73 12.33
CA SER A 182 -10.04 0.29 13.08
C SER A 182 -9.08 -0.61 12.29
N ILE A 183 -9.39 -0.94 11.03
CA ILE A 183 -8.54 -1.83 10.24
C ILE A 183 -7.55 -1.04 9.37
N ASN A 184 -6.42 -1.67 9.07
CA ASN A 184 -5.63 -1.32 7.90
C ASN A 184 -5.66 -2.49 6.90
N ALA A 185 -5.57 -2.19 5.61
CA ALA A 185 -5.44 -3.18 4.56
C ALA A 185 -4.30 -2.77 3.63
N ALA A 186 -3.38 -3.69 3.33
CA ALA A 186 -2.23 -3.42 2.47
C ALA A 186 -1.93 -4.64 1.59
N PHE A 187 -1.69 -4.41 0.30
CA PHE A 187 -1.28 -5.49 -0.60
C PHE A 187 0.14 -5.95 -0.25
N GLN A 188 0.30 -7.27 -0.09
CA GLN A 188 1.51 -7.92 0.41
C GLN A 188 1.82 -9.19 -0.39
N PRO A 189 1.91 -9.11 -1.74
CA PRO A 189 1.93 -10.29 -2.58
C PRO A 189 3.16 -11.17 -2.39
N GLU A 190 4.35 -10.57 -2.24
CA GLU A 190 5.60 -11.30 -2.02
C GLU A 190 5.59 -12.04 -0.68
N LYS A 191 5.19 -11.35 0.40
CA LYS A 191 5.08 -11.92 1.75
C LYS A 191 4.09 -13.09 1.80
N ILE A 192 2.96 -12.95 1.10
CA ILE A 192 1.87 -13.94 1.08
C ILE A 192 2.17 -15.09 0.12
N GLY A 193 3.04 -14.88 -0.87
CA GLY A 193 3.31 -15.84 -1.93
C GLY A 193 2.17 -15.93 -2.95
N ASN A 194 1.41 -14.85 -3.15
CA ASN A 194 0.32 -14.78 -4.12
C ASN A 194 0.24 -13.37 -4.72
N PRO A 195 0.14 -13.20 -6.05
CA PRO A 195 0.12 -11.88 -6.70
C PRO A 195 -1.04 -10.97 -6.25
N ASN A 196 -2.12 -11.58 -5.76
CA ASN A 196 -3.33 -10.92 -5.28
C ASN A 196 -3.41 -10.90 -3.74
N GLY A 197 -2.29 -11.12 -3.05
CA GLY A 197 -2.23 -11.18 -1.59
C GLY A 197 -2.53 -9.84 -0.92
N LEU A 198 -3.54 -9.81 -0.06
CA LEU A 198 -3.94 -8.68 0.77
C LEU A 198 -3.77 -9.03 2.26
N GLN A 199 -3.07 -8.20 3.01
CA GLN A 199 -2.99 -8.28 4.46
C GLN A 199 -3.97 -7.28 5.07
N ILE A 200 -4.85 -7.75 5.95
CA ILE A 200 -5.68 -6.91 6.82
C ILE A 200 -5.14 -7.00 8.24
N THR A 201 -4.89 -5.85 8.87
CA THR A 201 -4.52 -5.76 10.28
C THR A 201 -5.62 -5.03 11.05
N TYR A 202 -5.88 -5.48 12.27
CA TYR A 202 -6.80 -4.82 13.20
C TYR A 202 -6.41 -5.13 14.64
N LEU A 203 -6.87 -4.30 15.57
CA LEU A 203 -6.69 -4.54 16.99
C LEU A 203 -7.68 -5.59 17.49
N LYS A 204 -7.16 -6.64 18.12
CA LYS A 204 -7.94 -7.63 18.86
C LYS A 204 -7.33 -7.80 20.24
N ASP A 205 -8.11 -7.54 21.29
CA ASP A 205 -7.68 -7.67 22.69
C ASP A 205 -6.34 -6.93 22.95
N TYR A 206 -6.26 -5.68 22.45
CA TYR A 206 -5.05 -4.83 22.50
C TYR A 206 -3.80 -5.36 21.78
N SER A 207 -3.93 -6.38 20.94
CA SER A 207 -2.84 -6.88 20.09
C SER A 207 -3.22 -6.81 18.61
N THR A 208 -2.26 -6.46 17.77
CA THR A 208 -2.45 -6.46 16.32
C THR A 208 -2.64 -7.89 15.81
N ARG A 209 -3.79 -8.12 15.18
CA ARG A 209 -4.14 -9.37 14.50
C ARG A 209 -4.00 -9.19 12.99
N ASN A 210 -3.19 -10.05 12.37
CA ASN A 210 -3.09 -10.19 10.93
C ASN A 210 -4.11 -11.21 10.39
N ILE A 211 -4.72 -10.87 9.26
CA ILE A 211 -5.42 -11.79 8.38
C ILE A 211 -4.83 -11.64 6.99
N PHE A 212 -4.44 -12.76 6.39
CA PHE A 212 -3.91 -12.81 5.02
C PHE A 212 -4.97 -13.40 4.10
N LEU A 213 -5.29 -12.67 3.04
CA LEU A 213 -6.36 -12.93 2.10
C LEU A 213 -5.80 -12.93 0.67
N TYR A 214 -6.48 -13.63 -0.23
CA TYR A 214 -6.39 -13.36 -1.66
C TYR A 214 -7.70 -13.76 -2.34
N HIS A 215 -7.81 -13.36 -3.61
CA HIS A 215 -8.82 -13.86 -4.53
C HIS A 215 -8.13 -14.22 -5.86
N ASP A 216 -8.58 -15.26 -6.56
CA ASP A 216 -7.97 -15.67 -7.83
C ASP A 216 -8.16 -14.61 -8.92
N ASN A 217 -9.31 -13.94 -8.91
CA ASN A 217 -9.55 -12.74 -9.72
C ASN A 217 -8.96 -11.49 -9.04
N ALA A 218 -8.01 -10.86 -9.71
CA ALA A 218 -7.35 -9.63 -9.30
C ALA A 218 -8.31 -8.43 -9.13
N LYS A 219 -9.32 -8.30 -10.00
CA LYS A 219 -10.33 -7.23 -9.89
C LYS A 219 -11.08 -7.36 -8.56
N GLU A 220 -11.53 -8.55 -8.22
CA GLU A 220 -12.33 -8.78 -7.01
C GLU A 220 -11.59 -8.39 -5.73
N ILE A 221 -10.31 -8.73 -5.60
CA ILE A 221 -9.54 -8.36 -4.40
C ILE A 221 -9.27 -6.85 -4.32
N VAL A 222 -9.06 -6.19 -5.47
CA VAL A 222 -8.88 -4.73 -5.54
C VAL A 222 -10.21 -4.01 -5.24
N ASP A 223 -11.34 -4.57 -5.66
CA ASP A 223 -12.67 -4.06 -5.31
C ASP A 223 -12.94 -4.19 -3.81
N TRP A 224 -12.58 -5.32 -3.19
CA TRP A 224 -12.64 -5.48 -1.73
C TRP A 224 -11.82 -4.41 -1.01
N PHE A 225 -10.60 -4.17 -1.49
CA PHE A 225 -9.72 -3.13 -0.94
C PHE A 225 -10.32 -1.72 -1.07
N ASN A 226 -10.86 -1.35 -2.24
CA ASN A 226 -11.49 -0.05 -2.43
C ASN A 226 -12.83 0.10 -1.70
N SER A 227 -13.58 -0.99 -1.52
CA SER A 227 -14.83 -0.98 -0.72
C SER A 227 -14.54 -0.73 0.76
N ILE A 228 -13.47 -1.33 1.31
CA ILE A 228 -12.99 -1.02 2.66
C ILE A 228 -12.67 0.48 2.78
N ARG A 229 -11.93 1.02 1.80
CA ARG A 229 -11.57 2.45 1.77
C ARG A 229 -12.79 3.36 1.69
N ALA A 230 -13.82 2.98 0.93
CA ALA A 230 -15.07 3.73 0.82
C ALA A 230 -15.79 3.87 2.17
N ILE A 231 -15.94 2.76 2.90
CA ILE A 231 -16.58 2.76 4.23
C ILE A 231 -15.72 3.50 5.26
N GLN A 232 -14.40 3.36 5.20
CA GLN A 232 -13.50 4.15 6.05
C GLN A 232 -13.67 5.65 5.81
N LEU A 233 -13.79 6.08 4.55
CA LEU A 233 -14.03 7.49 4.22
C LEU A 233 -15.38 7.96 4.75
N HIS A 234 -16.44 7.16 4.58
CA HIS A 234 -17.75 7.46 5.15
C HIS A 234 -17.67 7.69 6.66
N TYR A 235 -17.06 6.74 7.39
CA TYR A 235 -16.87 6.87 8.83
C TYR A 235 -16.09 8.12 9.21
N LEU A 236 -14.98 8.41 8.52
CA LEU A 236 -14.16 9.58 8.80
C LEU A 236 -14.90 10.89 8.54
N LYS A 237 -15.73 10.97 7.50
CA LYS A 237 -16.57 12.15 7.23
C LYS A 237 -17.59 12.40 8.33
N VAL A 238 -18.15 11.34 8.90
CA VAL A 238 -19.06 11.44 10.06
C VAL A 238 -18.32 11.83 11.33
N ALA A 239 -17.15 11.23 11.59
CA ALA A 239 -16.35 11.50 12.78
C ALA A 239 -15.67 12.88 12.75
N PHE A 240 -15.39 13.43 11.57
CA PHE A 240 -14.69 14.71 11.37
C PHE A 240 -15.43 15.57 10.32
N PRO A 241 -16.61 16.12 10.65
CA PRO A 241 -17.46 16.82 9.68
C PRO A 241 -16.85 18.10 9.08
N GLY A 242 -15.82 18.67 9.73
CA GLY A 242 -15.07 19.83 9.22
C GLY A 242 -13.82 19.48 8.42
N ALA A 243 -13.44 18.20 8.32
CA ALA A 243 -12.25 17.78 7.59
C ALA A 243 -12.53 17.67 6.09
N ASN A 244 -11.60 18.12 5.26
CA ASN A 244 -11.72 18.00 3.82
C ASN A 244 -11.20 16.64 3.32
N ASP A 245 -11.52 16.29 2.08
CA ASP A 245 -11.14 15.00 1.48
C ASP A 245 -9.61 14.78 1.46
N ALA A 246 -8.81 15.83 1.26
CA ALA A 246 -7.36 15.73 1.23
C ALA A 246 -6.75 15.42 2.62
N GLU A 247 -7.41 15.84 3.69
CA GLU A 247 -7.02 15.52 5.08
C GLU A 247 -7.44 14.10 5.49
N LEU A 248 -8.52 13.58 4.90
CA LEU A 248 -9.05 12.26 5.23
C LEU A 248 -8.43 11.13 4.42
N MET A 249 -8.11 11.36 3.14
CA MET A 249 -7.55 10.33 2.25
C MET A 249 -6.32 9.59 2.81
N PRO A 250 -5.33 10.27 3.45
CA PRO A 250 -4.17 9.60 4.04
C PRO A 250 -4.51 8.68 5.23
N LYS A 251 -5.69 8.84 5.84
CA LYS A 251 -6.14 8.09 7.01
C LYS A 251 -6.92 6.81 6.68
N LEU A 252 -7.17 6.53 5.41
CA LEU A 252 -7.82 5.31 4.94
C LEU A 252 -6.84 4.12 5.08
N THR A 253 -6.86 3.20 4.10
CA THR A 253 -5.86 2.15 4.03
C THR A 253 -4.50 2.72 3.65
N ARG A 254 -3.43 2.11 4.20
CA ARG A 254 -2.06 2.59 4.10
C ARG A 254 -1.07 1.42 3.96
N ASN A 255 -0.02 1.66 3.20
CA ASN A 255 1.12 0.76 3.14
C ASN A 255 1.94 0.87 4.43
N PHE A 256 2.64 -0.21 4.80
CA PHE A 256 3.60 -0.15 5.90
C PHE A 256 4.80 0.68 5.47
N LEU A 257 5.30 1.52 6.39
CA LEU A 257 6.43 2.41 6.11
C LEU A 257 7.69 1.63 5.78
N LYS A 258 7.95 0.58 6.55
CA LYS A 258 9.07 -0.34 6.31
C LYS A 258 8.78 -1.70 6.92
N GLU A 259 9.26 -2.73 6.25
CA GLU A 259 9.29 -4.09 6.77
C GLU A 259 10.63 -4.74 6.47
N GLY A 260 10.96 -5.77 7.25
CA GLY A 260 12.20 -6.51 7.06
C GLY A 260 12.65 -7.22 8.32
N TYR A 261 13.71 -8.01 8.20
CA TYR A 261 14.29 -8.65 9.37
C TYR A 261 15.23 -7.71 10.12
N MET A 262 15.19 -7.78 11.45
CA MET A 262 16.22 -7.27 12.37
C MET A 262 16.41 -8.32 13.48
N GLU A 263 17.54 -8.33 14.18
CA GLU A 263 17.62 -9.03 15.46
C GLU A 263 17.26 -8.08 16.60
N LYS A 264 16.72 -8.63 17.69
CA LYS A 264 16.45 -7.87 18.92
C LYS A 264 16.80 -8.66 20.16
N THR A 265 17.20 -7.97 21.22
CA THR A 265 17.30 -8.54 22.58
C THR A 265 16.01 -8.27 23.39
N GLY A 266 15.92 -8.84 24.60
CA GLY A 266 14.85 -8.63 25.56
C GLY A 266 15.00 -7.32 26.35
N PRO A 267 14.06 -7.04 27.27
CA PRO A 267 14.01 -5.77 28.00
C PRO A 267 15.17 -5.55 28.97
N ARG A 268 15.87 -6.61 29.39
CA ARG A 268 17.04 -6.49 30.29
C ARG A 268 18.35 -6.33 29.53
N HIS A 269 18.30 -6.42 28.19
CA HIS A 269 19.46 -6.38 27.29
C HIS A 269 20.52 -7.47 27.52
N THR A 270 20.27 -8.38 28.46
CA THR A 270 21.12 -9.57 28.73
C THR A 270 20.60 -10.81 28.00
N GLU A 271 19.37 -10.77 27.48
CA GLU A 271 18.85 -11.87 26.67
C GLU A 271 19.58 -11.95 25.33
N GLY A 272 19.67 -13.16 24.77
CA GLY A 272 20.25 -13.32 23.43
C GLY A 272 19.44 -12.61 22.35
N PHE A 273 20.15 -12.06 21.36
CA PHE A 273 19.53 -11.46 20.17
C PHE A 273 18.81 -12.54 19.36
N LYS A 274 17.62 -12.20 18.87
CA LYS A 274 16.79 -13.11 18.05
C LYS A 274 16.30 -12.39 16.80
N LYS A 275 16.53 -13.00 15.63
CA LYS A 275 15.96 -12.56 14.35
C LYS A 275 14.43 -12.55 14.40
N ARG A 276 13.82 -11.43 14.00
CA ARG A 276 12.37 -11.22 13.94
C ARG A 276 12.02 -10.44 12.68
N TRP A 277 10.83 -10.70 12.14
CA TRP A 277 10.27 -9.87 11.09
C TRP A 277 9.63 -8.64 11.71
N PHE A 278 10.04 -7.45 11.30
CA PHE A 278 9.49 -6.19 11.77
C PHE A 278 8.59 -5.55 10.73
N THR A 279 7.54 -4.90 11.21
CA THR A 279 6.62 -4.09 10.41
C THR A 279 6.43 -2.76 11.13
N LEU A 280 6.79 -1.65 10.47
CA LEU A 280 6.51 -0.30 10.92
C LEU A 280 5.24 0.22 10.26
N ASP A 281 4.15 0.26 11.03
CA ASP A 281 2.86 0.83 10.64
C ASP A 281 2.67 2.16 11.36
N HIS A 282 2.96 3.27 10.67
CA HIS A 282 2.93 4.60 11.26
C HIS A 282 3.86 4.68 12.50
N ARG A 283 3.29 4.91 13.69
CA ARG A 283 4.00 4.93 14.98
C ARG A 283 4.09 3.57 15.66
N ARG A 284 3.57 2.51 15.04
CA ARG A 284 3.54 1.18 15.64
C ARG A 284 4.60 0.28 15.02
N LEU A 285 5.63 -0.03 15.79
CA LEU A 285 6.63 -1.03 15.43
C LEU A 285 6.21 -2.39 15.98
N MET A 286 5.87 -3.32 15.10
CA MET A 286 5.47 -4.68 15.45
C MET A 286 6.59 -5.65 15.08
N TYR A 287 6.77 -6.72 15.85
CA TYR A 287 7.69 -7.78 15.48
C TYR A 287 7.08 -9.18 15.62
N TYR A 288 7.46 -10.06 14.70
CA TYR A 288 6.90 -11.39 14.51
C TYR A 288 8.01 -12.43 14.47
N LYS A 289 7.69 -13.70 14.78
CA LYS A 289 8.64 -14.79 14.58
C LYS A 289 8.73 -15.07 13.07
N ASP A 290 7.57 -15.19 12.44
CA ASP A 290 7.41 -15.44 11.02
C ASP A 290 6.56 -14.32 10.39
N PRO A 291 6.83 -13.85 9.16
CA PRO A 291 6.11 -12.72 8.54
C PRO A 291 4.60 -12.94 8.39
N LEU A 292 4.18 -14.21 8.34
CA LEU A 292 2.78 -14.63 8.23
C LEU A 292 2.16 -15.04 9.56
N ASP A 293 2.80 -14.71 10.69
CA ASP A 293 2.23 -14.89 12.01
C ASP A 293 0.93 -14.09 12.17
N ALA A 294 -0.07 -14.74 12.76
CA ALA A 294 -1.35 -14.11 13.01
C ALA A 294 -1.27 -12.97 14.05
N PHE A 295 -0.33 -13.01 14.98
CA PHE A 295 -0.21 -12.01 16.05
C PHE A 295 1.24 -11.58 16.22
N ALA A 296 1.44 -10.31 16.55
CA ALA A 296 2.74 -9.79 16.91
C ALA A 296 3.25 -10.46 18.20
N LYS A 297 4.54 -10.76 18.26
CA LYS A 297 5.22 -11.21 19.49
C LYS A 297 5.39 -10.06 20.48
N GLY A 298 5.45 -8.84 19.96
CA GLY A 298 5.39 -7.61 20.74
C GLY A 298 5.26 -6.41 19.81
N GLU A 299 4.91 -5.29 20.42
CA GLU A 299 4.61 -4.04 19.74
C GLU A 299 5.27 -2.91 20.54
N ALA A 300 5.74 -1.89 19.85
CA ALA A 300 6.28 -0.68 20.45
C ALA A 300 5.65 0.53 19.76
N PHE A 301 5.34 1.57 20.54
CA PHE A 301 4.91 2.84 20.02
C PHE A 301 6.12 3.78 19.86
N LEU A 302 6.18 4.52 18.76
CA LEU A 302 7.21 5.51 18.45
C LEU A 302 6.57 6.91 18.51
N GLY A 303 6.66 7.53 19.69
CA GLY A 303 6.16 8.88 19.92
C GLY A 303 7.08 9.95 19.34
N HIS A 304 6.74 11.21 19.60
CA HIS A 304 7.53 12.36 19.16
C HIS A 304 8.77 12.58 20.04
N GLN A 305 9.84 13.13 19.47
CA GLN A 305 11.10 13.39 20.19
C GLN A 305 10.97 14.22 21.46
N ASP A 306 10.06 15.20 21.47
CA ASP A 306 9.78 16.05 22.65
C ASP A 306 9.25 15.26 23.85
N HIS A 307 8.78 14.03 23.63
CA HIS A 307 8.27 13.13 24.65
C HIS A 307 9.25 12.01 25.00
N GLY A 308 10.55 12.20 24.76
CA GLY A 308 11.60 11.26 25.18
C GLY A 308 11.78 10.07 24.23
N TYR A 309 11.38 10.21 22.97
CA TYR A 309 11.62 9.21 21.92
C TYR A 309 12.84 9.58 21.09
N SER A 310 13.70 8.62 20.77
CA SER A 310 14.80 8.83 19.82
C SER A 310 15.23 7.54 19.15
N ALA A 311 15.86 7.64 17.98
CA ALA A 311 16.49 6.51 17.30
C ALA A 311 17.90 6.90 16.84
N SER A 312 18.90 6.09 17.21
CA SER A 312 20.31 6.36 16.91
C SER A 312 21.04 5.11 16.41
N PRO A 313 22.07 5.27 15.56
CA PRO A 313 22.93 4.16 15.17
C PRO A 313 23.75 3.65 16.36
N GLY A 314 24.11 2.38 16.31
CA GLY A 314 24.93 1.71 17.32
C GLY A 314 24.13 1.14 18.49
N LEU A 315 24.86 0.43 19.35
CA LEU A 315 24.37 -0.11 20.62
C LEU A 315 25.04 0.64 21.78
N PRO A 316 24.42 0.73 22.97
CA PRO A 316 25.05 1.31 24.14
C PRO A 316 26.39 0.63 24.47
N ALA A 317 27.36 1.39 24.97
CA ALA A 317 28.66 0.85 25.37
C ALA A 317 28.49 -0.28 26.41
N GLY A 318 29.22 -1.38 26.21
CA GLY A 318 29.12 -2.56 27.07
C GLY A 318 27.96 -3.51 26.75
N THR A 319 27.17 -3.25 25.70
CA THR A 319 26.13 -4.18 25.25
C THR A 319 26.76 -5.48 24.74
N HIS A 320 26.44 -6.60 25.38
CA HIS A 320 26.85 -7.91 24.90
C HIS A 320 25.97 -8.36 23.73
N CYS A 321 26.42 -8.09 22.50
CA CYS A 321 25.75 -8.56 21.30
C CYS A 321 26.23 -9.97 20.95
N ASN A 322 25.39 -10.98 21.19
CA ASN A 322 25.58 -12.34 20.70
C ASN A 322 24.79 -12.63 19.41
N GLY A 323 24.28 -11.57 18.77
CA GLY A 323 23.59 -11.66 17.48
C GLY A 323 24.54 -11.93 16.34
N ALA A 324 24.01 -12.44 15.22
CA ALA A 324 24.80 -12.63 14.01
C ALA A 324 25.12 -11.28 13.33
N TRP A 325 24.30 -10.25 13.60
CA TRP A 325 24.34 -8.98 12.87
C TRP A 325 24.98 -7.86 13.69
N GLN A 326 25.77 -7.01 13.01
CA GLN A 326 26.67 -6.05 13.67
C GLN A 326 26.20 -4.58 13.59
N HIS A 327 25.28 -4.26 12.68
CA HIS A 327 24.84 -2.88 12.47
C HIS A 327 23.72 -2.52 13.45
N GLY A 328 24.09 -1.99 14.62
CA GLY A 328 23.16 -1.74 15.73
C GLY A 328 22.21 -0.56 15.55
N ILE A 329 21.01 -0.63 16.10
CA ILE A 329 20.07 0.49 16.24
C ILE A 329 19.61 0.53 17.70
N THR A 330 19.63 1.71 18.30
CA THR A 330 19.05 1.96 19.61
C THR A 330 17.84 2.87 19.47
N ILE A 331 16.66 2.39 19.88
CA ILE A 331 15.47 3.22 20.04
C ILE A 331 15.23 3.45 21.52
N VAL A 332 15.20 4.70 21.94
CA VAL A 332 14.85 5.08 23.31
C VAL A 332 13.37 5.46 23.34
N THR A 333 12.64 4.93 24.33
CA THR A 333 11.30 5.39 24.70
C THR A 333 11.30 5.78 26.18
N PRO A 334 10.25 6.47 26.69
CA PRO A 334 10.16 6.82 28.11
C PRO A 334 10.24 5.64 29.08
N GLU A 335 9.83 4.45 28.63
CA GLU A 335 9.76 3.25 29.48
C GLU A 335 11.00 2.38 29.38
N ARG A 336 11.61 2.28 28.18
CA ARG A 336 12.79 1.44 27.96
C ARG A 336 13.51 1.77 26.66
N SER A 337 14.74 1.29 26.56
CA SER A 337 15.45 1.23 25.29
C SER A 337 15.25 -0.12 24.59
N PHE A 338 15.05 -0.08 23.29
CA PHE A 338 15.03 -1.24 22.41
C PHE A 338 16.33 -1.28 21.62
N LEU A 339 16.99 -2.44 21.63
CA LEU A 339 18.26 -2.65 20.93
C LEU A 339 18.03 -3.65 19.79
N PHE A 340 18.38 -3.21 18.59
CA PHE A 340 18.28 -4.00 17.36
C PHE A 340 19.62 -4.09 16.64
N THR A 341 19.75 -5.07 15.76
CA THR A 341 20.86 -5.16 14.79
C THR A 341 20.33 -5.51 13.41
N CYS A 342 20.97 -4.99 12.37
CA CYS A 342 20.65 -5.20 10.95
C CYS A 342 21.80 -5.94 10.23
N GLU A 343 21.47 -6.66 9.16
CA GLU A 343 22.43 -7.47 8.41
C GLU A 343 23.47 -6.61 7.70
N THR A 344 23.05 -5.45 7.18
CA THR A 344 23.91 -4.51 6.46
C THR A 344 23.77 -3.09 6.97
N GLU A 345 24.80 -2.27 6.75
CA GLU A 345 24.76 -0.83 7.04
C GLU A 345 23.67 -0.11 6.23
N VAL A 346 23.46 -0.52 4.98
CA VAL A 346 22.41 0.06 4.12
C VAL A 346 21.03 -0.15 4.74
N GLU A 347 20.72 -1.36 5.22
CA GLU A 347 19.46 -1.63 5.91
C GLU A 347 19.32 -0.85 7.22
N GLN A 348 20.41 -0.74 7.98
CA GLN A 348 20.45 0.03 9.23
C GLN A 348 20.09 1.50 8.96
N GLN A 349 20.74 2.13 7.98
CA GLN A 349 20.48 3.52 7.62
C GLN A 349 19.04 3.72 7.11
N ASP A 350 18.53 2.77 6.33
CA ASP A 350 17.15 2.83 5.84
C ASP A 350 16.12 2.68 6.98
N TRP A 351 16.35 1.78 7.95
CA TRP A 351 15.50 1.68 9.16
C TRP A 351 15.57 2.95 10.00
N LEU A 352 16.76 3.48 10.26
CA LEU A 352 16.97 4.70 11.04
C LEU A 352 16.26 5.90 10.41
N LYS A 353 16.34 6.03 9.08
CA LYS A 353 15.62 7.08 8.35
C LYS A 353 14.13 7.04 8.65
N HIS A 354 13.48 5.87 8.49
CA HIS A 354 12.05 5.75 8.75
C HIS A 354 11.68 5.98 10.23
N PHE A 355 12.52 5.54 11.18
CA PHE A 355 12.29 5.83 12.60
C PHE A 355 12.37 7.32 12.90
N ASN A 356 13.41 8.01 12.41
CA ASN A 356 13.60 9.43 12.64
C ASN A 356 12.54 10.28 11.93
N ASP A 357 12.13 9.91 10.72
CA ASP A 357 11.01 10.56 10.02
C ASP A 357 9.73 10.47 10.87
N VAL A 358 9.41 9.32 11.47
CA VAL A 358 8.22 9.16 12.34
C VAL A 358 8.36 9.94 13.66
N ILE A 359 9.52 9.88 14.30
CA ILE A 359 9.78 10.50 15.60
C ILE A 359 9.81 12.05 15.50
N SER A 360 10.15 12.60 14.35
CA SER A 360 10.18 14.06 14.11
C SER A 360 8.82 14.69 13.76
N ILE A 361 7.82 13.87 13.37
CA ILE A 361 6.47 14.35 13.06
C ILE A 361 5.68 14.56 14.35
N GLN A 362 4.97 15.69 14.48
CA GLN A 362 4.09 15.95 15.64
C GLN A 362 2.95 14.92 15.75
N MET A 363 2.60 14.55 16.97
CA MET A 363 1.51 13.60 17.21
C MET A 363 0.15 14.30 17.12
N SER A 364 -0.81 13.64 16.47
CA SER A 364 -2.21 14.04 16.48
C SER A 364 -2.89 13.67 17.82
N PRO A 365 -4.03 14.30 18.16
CA PRO A 365 -4.77 13.97 19.40
C PRO A 365 -5.12 12.48 19.54
N GLN A 366 -5.36 11.79 18.42
CA GLN A 366 -5.66 10.35 18.40
C GLN A 366 -4.43 9.52 18.74
N GLU A 367 -3.25 9.95 18.31
CA GLU A 367 -1.99 9.25 18.58
C GLU A 367 -1.55 9.39 20.03
N TYR A 368 -1.82 10.53 20.68
CA TYR A 368 -1.65 10.66 22.13
C TYR A 368 -2.53 9.65 22.89
N SER A 369 -3.77 9.44 22.44
CA SER A 369 -4.67 8.44 23.02
C SER A 369 -4.13 7.01 22.79
N MET A 370 -3.58 6.74 21.62
CA MET A 370 -2.94 5.45 21.31
C MET A 370 -1.69 5.22 22.17
N GLU A 371 -0.82 6.21 22.31
CA GLU A 371 0.37 6.15 23.16
C GLU A 371 0.00 5.76 24.59
N ALA A 372 -1.00 6.42 25.17
CA ALA A 372 -1.48 6.10 26.51
C ALA A 372 -1.89 4.63 26.66
N MET A 373 -2.59 4.04 25.67
CA MET A 373 -2.94 2.62 25.68
C MET A 373 -1.72 1.69 25.65
N PHE A 374 -0.64 2.09 24.97
CA PHE A 374 0.60 1.32 24.96
C PHE A 374 1.31 1.38 26.31
N ARG A 375 1.30 2.55 26.97
CA ARG A 375 1.93 2.72 28.28
C ARG A 375 1.27 1.88 29.38
N HIS A 376 -0.05 1.71 29.33
CA HIS A 376 -0.79 0.91 30.32
C HIS A 376 -0.61 -0.61 30.15
N LYS A 377 0.05 -1.05 29.08
CA LYS A 377 0.25 -2.47 28.75
C LYS A 377 1.57 -3.04 29.30
N HIS A 378 2.50 -2.18 29.73
CA HIS A 378 3.85 -2.56 30.14
C HIS A 378 4.12 -2.37 31.62
#